data_AF-A0A1H6XNM5-F1
#
_entry.id   AF-A0A1H6XNM5-F1
#
_cell.length_a   1.000
_cell.length_b   1.000
_cell.length_c   1.000
_cell.angle_alpha   90.00
_cell.angle_beta   90.00
_cell.angle_gamma   90.00
#
_symmetry.space_group_name_H-M   'P 1'
#
loop_
_entity.id
_entity.type
_entity.pdbx_description
1 polymer ?
#
loop_
_entity_poly.entity_id
_entity_poly.type
_entity_poly.pdbx_seq_one_letter_code
_entity_poly.pdbx_strand_id
1 'polypeptide(L)' 'MRTNIEIDDKLMDEILNKTSLKTKREIVHAALKDFLQKLKREELAGMAGKIHWVEDLERMRTD' A
#
# COMPACT_ATOMS: atom_id res chain seq x y z
N MET A 1 -1.96 20.13 0.01
CA MET A 1 -3.21 20.77 -0.45
C MET A 1 -4.22 20.69 0.68
N ARG A 2 -4.98 21.77 0.95
CA ARG A 2 -6.07 21.73 1.94
C ARG A 2 -7.36 21.42 1.18
N THR A 3 -8.07 20.38 1.61
CA THR A 3 -9.29 19.89 0.97
C THR A 3 -10.29 19.56 2.06
N ASN A 4 -11.55 19.93 1.86
CA ASN A 4 -12.64 19.51 2.74
C ASN A 4 -13.29 18.28 2.12
N ILE A 5 -13.34 17.19 2.88
CA ILE A 5 -13.95 15.92 2.49
C ILE A 5 -14.75 15.39 3.68
N GLU A 6 -15.91 14.81 3.41
CA GLU A 6 -16.70 14.11 4.41
C GLU A 6 -16.17 12.68 4.57
N ILE A 7 -15.90 12.29 5.82
CA ILE A 7 -15.41 10.96 6.18
C ILE A 7 -16.27 10.49 7.36
N ASP A 8 -16.59 9.20 7.39
CA ASP A 8 -17.28 8.59 8.52
C ASP A 8 -16.45 8.75 9.82
N ASP A 9 -17.03 9.42 10.82
CA ASP A 9 -16.38 9.65 12.10
C ASP A 9 -16.13 8.37 12.88
N LYS A 10 -17.01 7.37 12.79
CA LYS A 10 -16.80 6.07 13.46
C LYS A 10 -15.59 5.35 12.89
N LEU A 11 -15.42 5.40 11.57
CA LEU A 11 -14.24 4.84 10.90
C LEU A 11 -12.97 5.54 11.37
N MET A 12 -12.99 6.87 11.42
CA MET A 12 -11.84 7.65 11.85
C MET A 12 -11.47 7.39 13.32
N ASP A 13 -12.47 7.32 14.20
CA ASP A 13 -12.29 7.04 15.63
C ASP A 13 -11.77 5.62 15.86
N GLU A 14 -12.27 4.64 15.10
CA GLU A 14 -11.76 3.28 15.15
C GLU A 14 -10.27 3.21 14.77
N ILE A 15 -9.86 3.92 13.73
CA ILE A 15 -8.46 3.97 13.30
C ILE A 15 -7.60 4.69 14.35
N LEU A 16 -8.07 5.81 14.92
CA LEU A 16 -7.35 6.50 15.99
C LEU A 16 -7.13 5.60 17.20
N ASN A 17 -8.14 4.82 17.59
CA ASN A 17 -8.05 3.91 18.74
C ASN A 17 -7.15 2.69 18.49
N LYS A 18 -6.94 2.30 17.23
CA LYS A 18 -6.11 1.14 16.85
C LYS A 18 -4.69 1.49 16.42
N THR A 19 -4.37 2.77 16.25
CA THR A 19 -3.07 3.22 15.74
C THR A 19 -2.42 4.20 16.71
N SER A 20 -1.12 4.45 16.54
CA SER A 20 -0.41 5.48 17.30
C SER A 20 -0.53 6.88 16.68
N LEU A 21 -1.40 7.03 15.65
CA LEU A 21 -1.60 8.28 14.93
C LEU A 21 -2.47 9.22 15.76
N LYS A 22 -2.16 10.52 15.72
CA LYS A 22 -2.76 11.51 16.63
C LYS A 22 -3.81 12.37 15.95
N THR A 23 -3.78 12.45 14.62
CA THR A 23 -4.63 13.39 13.87
C THR A 23 -5.31 12.72 12.68
N LYS A 24 -6.53 13.20 12.35
CA LYS A 24 -7.25 12.78 11.13
C LYS A 24 -6.39 12.96 9.87
N ARG A 25 -5.56 14.02 9.82
CA ARG A 25 -4.61 14.27 8.72
C ARG A 25 -3.56 13.17 8.60
N GLU A 26 -2.94 12.76 9.69
CA GLU A 26 -1.93 11.70 9.68
C GLU A 26 -2.50 10.38 9.18
N ILE A 27 -3.71 10.03 9.61
CA ILE A 27 -4.44 8.85 9.14
C ILE A 27 -4.66 8.91 7.64
N VAL A 28 -5.18 10.02 7.11
CA VAL A 28 -5.42 10.19 5.67
C VAL A 28 -4.11 10.07 4.88
N HIS A 29 -3.02 10.70 5.36
CA HIS A 29 -1.71 10.60 4.71
C HIS A 29 -1.17 9.16 4.70
N ALA A 30 -1.27 8.45 5.82
CA ALA A 30 -0.86 7.05 5.91
C ALA A 30 -1.67 6.16 4.96
N ALA A 31 -3.00 6.30 4.97
CA ALA A 31 -3.91 5.55 4.10
C ALA A 31 -3.61 5.78 2.61
N LEU A 32 -3.36 7.02 2.19
CA LEU A 32 -3.00 7.33 0.81
C LEU A 32 -1.66 6.72 0.40
N LYS A 33 -0.67 6.74 1.30
CA LYS A 33 0.64 6.12 1.05
C LYS A 33 0.51 4.60 0.91
N ASP A 34 -0.29 3.96 1.75
CA ASP A 34 -0.52 2.51 1.70
C ASP A 34 -1.32 2.11 0.46
N PHE A 35 -2.31 2.93 0.08
CA PHE A 35 -3.06 2.73 -1.15
C PHE A 35 -2.15 2.81 -2.38
N LEU A 36 -1.25 3.79 -2.46
CA LEU A 36 -0.27 3.86 -3.55
C LEU A 36 0.66 2.64 -3.57
N GLN A 37 1.13 2.18 -2.41
CA GLN A 37 1.95 0.97 -2.33
C GLN A 37 1.18 -0.29 -2.76
N LYS A 38 -0.12 -0.36 -2.50
CA LYS A 38 -0.99 -1.43 -3.00
C LYS A 38 -1.07 -1.40 -4.53
N LEU A 39 -1.35 -0.24 -5.12
CA LEU A 39 -1.42 -0.09 -6.58
C LEU A 39 -0.11 -0.49 -7.28
N LYS A 40 1.04 -0.09 -6.73
CA LYS A 40 2.36 -0.50 -7.26
C LYS A 40 2.55 -2.02 -7.22
N ARG A 41 2.09 -2.69 -6.16
CA ARG A 41 2.15 -4.15 -6.06
C ARG A 41 1.23 -4.83 -7.07
N GLU A 42 0.05 -4.28 -7.31
CA GLU A 42 -0.87 -4.78 -8.34
C GLU A 42 -0.31 -4.62 -9.75
N GLU A 43 0.35 -3.50 -10.03
CA GLU A 43 1.07 -3.27 -11.30
C GLU A 43 2.17 -4.32 -11.51
N LEU A 44 3.01 -4.56 -10.50
CA LEU A 44 4.04 -5.60 -10.54
C LEU A 44 3.45 -7.01 -10.71
N ALA A 45 2.37 -7.33 -9.99
CA ALA A 45 1.68 -8.60 -10.14
C ALA A 45 1.14 -8.80 -11.57
N GLY A 46 0.66 -7.72 -12.20
CA GLY A 46 0.23 -7.72 -13.60
C GLY A 46 1.35 -7.95 -14.63
N MET A 47 2.62 -7.87 -14.22
CA MET A 47 3.78 -8.21 -15.06
C MET A 47 4.14 -9.70 -15.01
N ALA A 48 3.55 -10.48 -14.09
CA ALA A 48 3.77 -11.91 -14.02
C ALA A 48 3.47 -12.59 -15.37
N GLY A 49 4.40 -13.42 -15.86
CA GLY A 49 4.30 -14.10 -17.16
C GLY A 49 4.56 -13.21 -18.38
N LYS A 50 4.75 -11.90 -18.22
CA LYS A 50 5.11 -10.97 -19.31
C LYS A 50 6.61 -10.66 -19.37
N ILE A 51 7.31 -10.87 -18.27
CA ILE A 51 8.75 -10.64 -18.18
C ILE A 51 9.46 -11.90 -18.66
N HIS A 52 10.27 -11.76 -19.71
CA HIS A 52 11.16 -12.82 -20.16
C HIS A 52 12.37 -12.88 -19.23
N TRP A 53 12.44 -13.93 -18.43
CA TRP A 53 13.55 -14.19 -17.51
C TRP A 53 14.51 -15.20 -18.14
N VAL A 54 15.80 -14.86 -18.18
CA VAL A 54 16.81 -15.52 -19.06
C VAL A 54 17.79 -16.40 -18.27
N GLU A 55 17.65 -16.49 -16.94
CA GLU A 55 18.58 -17.27 -16.10
C GLU A 55 18.09 -18.71 -15.83
N ASP A 56 18.95 -19.51 -15.19
CA ASP A 56 18.64 -20.87 -14.75
C ASP A 56 18.27 -20.86 -13.25
N LEU A 57 17.01 -21.14 -12.97
CA LEU A 57 16.44 -21.05 -11.62
C LEU A 57 16.98 -22.14 -10.69
N GLU A 58 17.33 -23.29 -11.27
CA GLU A 58 17.81 -24.42 -10.48
C GLU A 58 19.26 -24.19 -10.05
N ARG A 59 20.08 -23.63 -10.95
CA ARG A 59 21.46 -23.25 -10.60
C ARG A 59 21.52 -22.26 -9.43
N MET A 60 20.62 -21.27 -9.38
CA MET A 60 20.58 -20.28 -8.29
C MET A 60 20.16 -20.87 -6.93
N ARG A 61 19.53 -22.03 -6.90
CA ARG A 61 19.01 -22.66 -5.66
C ARG A 61 20.00 -23.64 -5.03
N THR A 62 20.97 -24.11 -5.80
CA THR A 62 21.97 -25.12 -5.38
C THR A 62 23.31 -24.53 -4.94
N ASP A 63 23.54 -23.23 -5.12
CA ASP A 63 24.74 -22.50 -4.67
C ASP A 63 24.56 -21.86 -3.28
#